data_AF-A0A7S2QZP7-F1
#
_entry.id   AF-A0A7S2QZP7-F1
#
_cell.length_a   1.000
_cell.length_b   1.000
_cell.length_c   1.000
_cell.angle_alpha   90.00
_cell.angle_beta   90.00
_cell.angle_gamma   90.00
#
_symmetry.space_group_name_H-M   'P 1'
#
loop_
_entity.id
_entity.type
_entity.pdbx_description
1 polymer ?
#
loop_
_entity_poly.entity_id
_entity_poly.type
_entity_poly.pdbx_seq_one_letter_code
_entity_poly.pdbx_strand_id
1 'polypeptide(L)'
;KGDKEQQIQYLQSLGMEIEEDKSLELSYQMLPLLVQKILNLSIVYTGPGVPPNRSRTTRAHIFSSGTMTAEGLASRLHGDIMRGFIRAEIVDAKTLLGYPSHTAAKEAGNVRTEGRDYVLQTDEIVLIKWK
;
A
#
# COMPACT_ATOMS: atom_id res chain seq x y z
N LYS A 1 2.91 -23.79 -2.68
CA LYS A 1 2.37 -24.91 -1.87
C LYS A 1 3.42 -25.49 -0.93
N GLY A 2 4.66 -25.73 -1.36
CA GLY A 2 5.71 -26.33 -0.49
C GLY A 2 6.21 -25.49 0.70
N ASP A 3 6.02 -24.17 0.69
CA ASP A 3 6.56 -23.28 1.74
C ASP A 3 5.79 -23.36 3.07
N LYS A 4 4.45 -23.55 3.00
CA LYS A 4 3.60 -23.67 4.18
C LYS A 4 3.77 -25.01 4.91
N GLU A 5 3.94 -26.10 4.16
CA GLU A 5 4.19 -27.43 4.76
C GLU A 5 5.51 -27.46 5.51
N GLN A 6 6.56 -26.85 4.95
CA GLN A 6 7.86 -26.74 5.61
C GLN A 6 7.79 -25.92 6.90
N GLN A 7 7.04 -24.81 6.88
CA GLN A 7 6.82 -23.99 8.07
C GLN A 7 6.08 -24.76 9.18
N ILE A 8 5.05 -25.52 8.82
CA ILE A 8 4.28 -26.36 9.77
C ILE A 8 5.19 -27.43 10.39
N GLN A 9 6.00 -28.10 9.57
CA GLN A 9 6.88 -29.17 10.01
C GLN A 9 8.02 -28.68 10.92
N TYR A 10 8.54 -27.47 10.64
CA TYR A 10 9.51 -26.78 11.51
C TYR A 10 8.91 -26.46 12.89
N LEU A 11 7.69 -25.91 12.93
CA LEU A 11 7.01 -25.58 14.19
C LEU A 11 6.72 -26.84 15.02
N GLN A 12 6.33 -27.94 14.38
CA GLN A 12 6.13 -29.23 15.05
C GLN A 12 7.42 -29.80 15.64
N SER A 13 8.56 -29.63 14.95
CA SER A 13 9.88 -30.07 15.44
C SER A 13 10.37 -29.32 16.68
N LEU A 14 9.85 -28.11 16.93
CA LEU A 14 10.13 -27.32 18.13
C LEU A 14 9.27 -27.75 19.34
N GLY A 15 8.45 -28.80 19.21
CA GLY A 15 7.60 -29.31 20.30
C GLY A 15 6.36 -28.46 20.57
N MET A 16 5.96 -27.62 19.61
CA MET A 16 4.71 -26.88 19.67
C MET A 16 3.58 -27.75 19.10
N GLU A 17 2.73 -28.31 19.96
CA GLU A 17 1.46 -28.91 19.55
C GLU A 17 0.49 -27.80 19.13
N ILE A 18 0.08 -27.81 17.86
CA ILE A 18 -0.81 -26.79 17.31
C ILE A 18 -2.25 -27.16 17.69
N GLU A 19 -2.71 -26.71 18.86
CA GLU A 19 -4.11 -26.27 19.01
C GLU A 19 -4.20 -24.83 18.47
N GLU A 20 -5.17 -24.59 17.59
CA GLU A 20 -5.27 -23.44 16.69
C GLU A 20 -5.10 -22.05 17.36
N ASP A 21 -3.90 -21.51 17.25
CA ASP A 21 -3.62 -20.47 16.25
C ASP A 21 -4.36 -19.12 16.38
N LYS A 22 -4.97 -18.76 17.52
CA LYS A 22 -5.48 -17.38 17.70
C LYS A 22 -4.43 -16.41 18.18
N SER A 23 -3.61 -16.79 19.17
CA SER A 23 -2.63 -15.87 19.78
C SER A 23 -1.48 -15.52 18.84
N LEU A 24 -1.00 -16.48 18.04
CA LEU A 24 0.04 -16.29 17.04
C LEU A 24 -0.48 -15.53 15.82
N GLU A 25 -1.68 -15.85 15.33
CA GLU A 25 -2.31 -15.14 14.21
C GLU A 25 -2.66 -13.69 14.59
N LEU A 26 -3.16 -13.45 15.82
CA LEU A 26 -3.26 -12.12 16.42
C LEU A 26 -1.88 -11.45 16.51
N SER A 27 -0.83 -12.17 16.90
CA SER A 27 0.52 -11.59 17.00
C SER A 27 1.05 -11.10 15.65
N TYR A 28 1.01 -11.94 14.61
CA TYR A 28 1.53 -11.57 13.28
C TYR A 28 0.69 -10.53 12.56
N GLN A 29 -0.60 -10.42 12.84
CA GLN A 29 -1.46 -9.38 12.26
C GLN A 29 -1.45 -8.09 13.09
N MET A 30 -1.49 -8.20 14.42
CA MET A 30 -1.61 -7.05 15.31
C MET A 30 -0.28 -6.36 15.59
N LEU A 31 0.83 -7.10 15.75
CA LEU A 31 2.12 -6.47 16.06
C LEU A 31 2.55 -5.48 14.96
N PRO A 32 2.47 -5.80 13.66
CA PRO A 32 2.81 -4.83 12.61
C PRO A 32 1.92 -3.58 12.66
N LEU A 33 0.61 -3.75 12.89
CA LEU A 33 -0.33 -2.62 12.99
C LEU A 33 -0.08 -1.76 14.23
N LEU A 34 0.26 -2.39 15.35
CA LEU A 34 0.63 -1.69 16.58
C LEU A 34 1.93 -0.91 16.40
N VAL A 35 2.95 -1.51 15.79
CA VAL A 35 4.21 -0.83 15.48
C VAL A 35 3.97 0.34 14.54
N GLN A 36 3.18 0.15 13.49
CA GLN A 36 2.79 1.21 12.57
C GLN A 36 2.13 2.39 13.33
N LYS A 37 1.20 2.08 14.23
CA LYS A 37 0.48 3.08 15.03
C LYS A 37 1.38 3.80 16.03
N ILE A 38 2.21 3.07 16.77
CA ILE A 38 3.14 3.61 17.78
C ILE A 38 4.17 4.54 17.12
N LEU A 39 4.68 4.14 15.96
CA LEU A 39 5.64 4.94 15.19
C LEU A 39 4.96 6.02 14.33
N ASN A 40 3.64 6.16 14.42
CA ASN A 40 2.83 7.10 13.65
C ASN A 40 3.13 7.03 12.14
N LEU A 41 3.12 5.83 11.57
CA LEU A 41 3.45 5.59 10.17
C LEU A 41 2.20 5.46 9.29
N SER A 42 2.19 6.17 8.17
CA SER A 42 1.21 6.01 7.09
C SER A 42 1.78 5.16 5.97
N ILE A 43 0.88 4.50 5.23
CA ILE A 43 1.21 3.74 4.04
C ILE A 43 0.41 4.27 2.84
N VAL A 44 1.06 4.39 1.69
CA VAL A 44 0.39 4.67 0.41
C VAL A 44 0.88 3.70 -0.64
N TYR A 45 0.13 3.58 -1.72
CA TYR A 45 0.43 2.69 -2.82
C TYR A 45 0.64 3.48 -4.11
N THR A 46 1.60 3.07 -4.91
CA THR A 46 1.82 3.60 -6.27
C THR A 46 1.70 2.47 -7.27
N GLY A 47 1.05 2.72 -8.40
CA GLY A 47 0.85 1.76 -9.47
C GLY A 47 -0.57 1.85 -10.02
N PRO A 48 -0.85 1.32 -11.22
CA PRO A 48 -2.15 1.45 -11.87
C PRO A 48 -3.30 0.72 -11.14
N GLY A 49 -3.03 0.02 -10.03
CA GLY A 49 -4.06 -0.63 -9.21
C GLY A 49 -4.98 -1.53 -10.05
N VAL A 50 -4.44 -2.56 -10.69
CA VAL A 50 -5.21 -3.55 -11.47
C VAL A 50 -4.51 -4.93 -11.48
N PRO A 51 -5.22 -6.02 -11.85
CA PRO A 51 -5.44 -7.26 -11.09
C PRO A 51 -4.15 -8.10 -10.84
N PRO A 52 -4.21 -9.11 -9.96
CA PRO A 52 -3.05 -9.89 -9.46
C PRO A 52 -2.10 -10.43 -10.54
N ASN A 53 -2.58 -10.58 -11.77
CA ASN A 53 -1.90 -11.19 -12.90
C ASN A 53 -0.89 -10.26 -13.60
N ARG A 54 -0.90 -8.94 -13.33
CA ARG A 54 -0.07 -7.94 -14.05
C ARG A 54 0.69 -6.92 -13.20
N SER A 55 0.61 -6.99 -11.88
CA SER A 55 1.07 -5.88 -11.04
C SER A 55 2.53 -6.01 -10.58
N ARG A 56 3.48 -6.00 -11.54
CA ARG A 56 4.92 -5.85 -11.21
C ARG A 56 5.30 -4.42 -10.81
N THR A 57 4.40 -3.47 -11.01
CA THR A 57 4.66 -2.03 -10.82
C THR A 57 4.02 -1.47 -9.55
N THR A 58 3.19 -2.24 -8.83
CA THR A 58 2.61 -1.78 -7.57
C THR A 58 3.66 -1.82 -6.46
N ARG A 59 3.79 -0.71 -5.75
CA ARG A 59 4.68 -0.57 -4.59
C ARG A 59 3.95 0.10 -3.45
N ALA A 60 4.27 -0.31 -2.24
CA ALA A 60 3.87 0.36 -1.02
C ALA A 60 4.99 1.26 -0.52
N HIS A 61 4.64 2.44 -0.01
CA HIS A 61 5.57 3.40 0.57
C HIS A 61 5.11 3.71 1.99
N ILE A 62 5.98 3.44 2.95
CA ILE A 62 5.76 3.73 4.37
C ILE A 62 6.53 5.00 4.72
N PHE A 63 5.88 5.91 5.45
CA PHE A 63 6.42 7.21 5.84
C PHE A 63 5.74 7.70 7.12
N SER A 64 6.30 8.73 7.77
CA SER A 64 5.67 9.35 8.95
C SER A 64 4.37 10.04 8.57
N SER A 65 3.30 9.76 9.29
CA SER A 65 1.97 10.30 9.00
C SER A 65 1.98 11.82 8.96
N GLY A 66 1.33 12.40 7.94
CA GLY A 66 1.21 13.84 7.78
C GLY A 66 2.44 14.56 7.22
N THR A 67 3.54 13.86 6.91
CA THR A 67 4.76 14.51 6.38
C THR A 67 4.96 14.36 4.88
N MET A 68 4.36 13.34 4.26
CA MET A 68 4.57 13.05 2.84
C MET A 68 3.58 13.83 1.98
N THR A 69 4.12 14.63 1.05
CA THR A 69 3.33 15.28 0.00
C THR A 69 3.36 14.49 -1.30
N ALA A 70 2.45 14.82 -2.22
CA ALA A 70 2.47 14.26 -3.59
C ALA A 70 3.79 14.53 -4.32
N GLU A 71 4.40 15.71 -4.13
CA GLU A 71 5.73 16.03 -4.67
C GLU A 71 6.84 15.23 -3.98
N GLY A 72 6.77 15.05 -2.65
CA GLY A 72 7.70 14.21 -1.91
C GLY A 72 7.69 12.76 -2.42
N LEU A 73 6.49 12.22 -2.70
CA LEU A 73 6.34 10.90 -3.30
C LEU A 73 6.91 10.88 -4.73
N ALA A 74 6.68 11.91 -5.54
CA ALA A 74 7.27 12.05 -6.88
C ALA A 74 8.80 11.98 -6.83
N SER A 75 9.42 12.72 -5.91
CA SER A 75 10.87 12.73 -5.68
C SER A 75 11.39 11.34 -5.28
N ARG A 76 10.66 10.65 -4.39
CA ARG A 76 10.99 9.29 -3.96
C ARG A 76 10.90 8.27 -5.09
N LEU A 77 10.03 8.48 -6.08
CA LEU A 77 9.94 7.61 -7.26
C LEU A 77 11.09 7.88 -8.25
N HIS A 78 11.31 9.14 -8.63
CA HIS A 78 12.44 9.58 -9.44
C HIS A 78 12.51 11.12 -9.53
N GLY A 79 13.72 11.69 -9.62
CA GLY A 79 13.90 13.13 -9.79
C GLY A 79 13.23 13.71 -11.05
N ASP A 80 13.11 12.93 -12.13
CA ASP A 80 12.41 13.36 -13.35
C ASP A 80 10.89 13.42 -13.17
N ILE A 81 10.32 12.52 -12.38
CA ILE A 81 8.88 12.52 -12.08
C ILE A 81 8.54 13.77 -11.26
N MET A 82 9.41 14.14 -10.30
CA MET A 82 9.27 15.39 -9.55
C MET A 82 9.35 16.62 -10.47
N ARG A 83 10.40 16.70 -11.31
CA ARG A 83 10.57 17.84 -12.25
C ARG A 83 9.42 17.96 -13.23
N GLY A 84 8.94 16.83 -13.75
CA GLY A 84 7.83 16.76 -14.69
C GLY A 84 6.45 16.79 -14.04
N PHE A 85 6.32 16.88 -12.71
CA PHE A 85 5.03 16.72 -12.01
C PHE A 85 3.97 17.69 -12.54
N ILE A 86 2.85 17.11 -12.98
CA ILE A 86 1.65 17.82 -13.43
C ILE A 86 0.60 17.81 -12.33
N ARG A 87 0.25 16.62 -11.84
CA ARG A 87 -0.78 16.39 -10.80
C ARG A 87 -0.67 14.98 -10.21
N ALA A 88 -1.30 14.77 -9.07
CA ALA A 88 -1.54 13.44 -8.51
C ALA A 88 -3.02 13.05 -8.69
N GLU A 89 -3.27 11.87 -9.24
CA GLU A 89 -4.59 11.23 -9.22
C GLU A 89 -4.64 10.30 -8.01
N ILE A 90 -5.61 10.50 -7.13
CA ILE A 90 -5.68 9.83 -5.84
C ILE A 90 -7.03 9.14 -5.67
N VAL A 91 -7.00 7.92 -5.12
CA VAL A 91 -8.19 7.13 -4.80
C VAL A 91 -7.92 6.27 -3.57
N ASP A 92 -8.89 6.14 -2.68
CA ASP A 92 -8.77 5.23 -1.54
C ASP A 92 -8.64 3.77 -2.01
N ALA A 93 -7.72 3.01 -1.42
CA ALA A 93 -7.49 1.63 -1.80
C ALA A 93 -8.76 0.78 -1.69
N LYS A 94 -9.53 0.96 -0.61
CA LYS A 94 -10.81 0.27 -0.40
C LYS A 94 -11.81 0.57 -1.52
N THR A 95 -11.84 1.82 -1.98
CA THR A 95 -12.73 2.24 -3.07
C THR A 95 -12.27 1.63 -4.39
N LEU A 96 -10.96 1.68 -4.70
CA LEU A 96 -10.42 1.13 -5.94
C LEU A 96 -10.67 -0.39 -6.06
N LEU A 97 -10.62 -1.14 -4.95
CA LEU A 97 -10.92 -2.57 -4.93
C LEU A 97 -12.34 -2.90 -5.39
N GLY A 98 -13.28 -1.95 -5.31
CA GLY A 98 -14.63 -2.10 -5.84
C GLY A 98 -14.74 -1.90 -7.35
N TYR A 99 -13.68 -1.46 -8.02
CA TYR A 99 -13.66 -1.18 -9.46
C TYR A 99 -12.71 -2.12 -10.21
N PRO A 100 -13.02 -2.43 -11.49
CA PRO A 100 -12.16 -3.31 -12.30
C PRO A 100 -10.85 -2.64 -12.72
N SER A 101 -10.74 -1.31 -12.62
CA SER A 101 -9.52 -0.55 -12.93
C SER A 101 -9.59 0.88 -12.38
N HIS A 102 -8.42 1.53 -12.29
CA HIS A 102 -8.33 2.97 -12.00
C HIS A 102 -9.13 3.83 -12.98
N THR A 103 -9.16 3.49 -14.27
CA THR A 103 -9.97 4.22 -15.26
C THR A 103 -11.46 4.14 -14.93
N ALA A 104 -11.96 2.96 -14.57
CA ALA A 104 -13.36 2.79 -14.19
C ALA A 104 -13.71 3.56 -12.91
N ALA A 105 -12.81 3.57 -11.92
CA ALA A 105 -12.99 4.38 -10.70
C ALA A 105 -13.01 5.89 -11.02
N LYS A 106 -12.21 6.32 -11.99
CA LYS A 106 -12.15 7.72 -12.44
C LYS A 106 -13.42 8.14 -13.16
N GLU A 107 -13.93 7.31 -14.07
CA GLU A 107 -15.19 7.55 -14.79
C GLU A 107 -16.39 7.58 -13.83
N ALA A 108 -16.33 6.79 -12.75
CA ALA A 108 -17.31 6.83 -11.67
C ALA A 108 -17.17 8.02 -10.70
N GLY A 109 -16.18 8.90 -10.90
CA GLY A 109 -15.98 10.10 -10.09
C GLY A 109 -15.29 9.89 -8.73
N ASN A 110 -14.68 8.72 -8.50
CA ASN A 110 -14.02 8.39 -7.22
C ASN A 110 -12.53 8.76 -7.18
N VAL A 111 -11.96 9.24 -8.28
CA VAL A 111 -10.56 9.65 -8.36
C VAL A 111 -10.48 11.16 -8.23
N ARG A 112 -9.84 11.64 -7.17
CA ARG A 112 -9.55 13.06 -6.96
C ARG A 112 -8.25 13.45 -7.66
N THR A 113 -8.14 14.73 -8.03
CA THR A 113 -6.93 15.30 -8.61
C THR A 113 -6.36 16.31 -7.64
N GLU A 114 -5.11 16.10 -7.25
CA GLU A 114 -4.43 16.88 -6.21
C GLU A 114 -3.14 17.53 -6.73
N GLY A 115 -2.77 18.62 -6.06
CA GLY A 115 -1.56 19.40 -6.32
C GLY A 115 -0.30 18.77 -5.75
N ARG A 116 0.81 19.52 -5.82
CA ARG A 116 2.14 19.10 -5.31
C ARG A 116 2.21 19.03 -3.79
N ASP A 117 1.50 19.95 -3.15
CA ASP A 117 1.45 20.24 -1.73
C ASP A 117 0.43 19.36 -0.97
N TYR A 118 -0.39 18.59 -1.68
CA TYR A 118 -1.32 17.67 -1.06
C TYR A 118 -0.59 16.67 -0.17
N VAL A 119 -1.00 16.63 1.10
CA VAL A 119 -0.48 15.70 2.10
C VAL A 119 -1.20 14.38 1.97
N LEU A 120 -0.44 13.34 1.65
CA LEU A 120 -0.98 12.00 1.41
C LEU A 120 -1.56 11.40 2.69
N GLN A 121 -2.71 10.76 2.54
CA GLN A 121 -3.41 10.05 3.60
C GLN A 121 -3.08 8.56 3.56
N THR A 122 -3.28 7.89 4.70
CA THR A 122 -3.06 6.44 4.77
C THR A 122 -4.04 5.70 3.86
N ASP A 123 -3.57 4.59 3.30
CA ASP A 123 -4.34 3.68 2.43
C ASP A 123 -4.82 4.32 1.11
N GLU A 124 -4.16 5.38 0.67
CA GLU A 124 -4.39 5.97 -0.65
C GLU A 124 -3.55 5.31 -1.74
N ILE A 125 -4.14 5.22 -2.94
CA ILE A 125 -3.46 4.85 -4.18
C ILE A 125 -3.19 6.15 -4.94
N VAL A 126 -1.93 6.37 -5.26
CA VAL A 126 -1.43 7.59 -5.89
C VAL A 126 -0.87 7.28 -7.27
N LEU A 127 -1.44 7.90 -8.29
CA LEU A 127 -0.96 7.89 -9.65
C LEU A 127 -0.47 9.28 -10.03
N ILE A 128 0.86 9.44 -10.11
CA ILE A 128 1.46 10.70 -10.51
C ILE A 128 1.37 10.85 -12.03
N LYS A 129 0.91 12.00 -12.49
CA LYS A 129 0.96 12.42 -13.89
C LYS A 129 2.14 13.37 -14.04
N TRP A 130 3.05 13.05 -14.95
CA TRP A 130 4.21 13.89 -15.27
C TRP A 130 4.35 14.07 -16.78
N LYS A 131 5.15 15.06 -17.17
CA LYS A 131 5.42 15.42 -18.57
C LYS A 131 6.34 14.46 -19.29
#